data_AF-A0A437JTK5-F1
#
_entry.id   AF-A0A437JTK5-F1
#
_cell.length_a   1.000
_cell.length_b   1.000
_cell.length_c   1.000
_cell.angle_alpha   90.00
_cell.angle_beta   90.00
_cell.angle_gamma   90.00
#
_symmetry.space_group_name_H-M   'P 1'
#
loop_
_entity.id
_entity.type
_entity.pdbx_description
1 polymer ?
#
loop_
_entity_poly.entity_id
_entity_poly.type
_entity_poly.pdbx_seq_one_letter_code
_entity_poly.pdbx_strand_id
1 'polypeptide(L)'
;MRDITLNPEQRLYVIATEGGVTCFGFDNARDHARQIAQRLDRPDLMPTADDAASLTGYEKYLASVRAWGESAQGHRTYFDPGTDPRLARVLETCRRDGRKVRLVLGDTRTGASWLDEFDVVGTVGRSTGLLKMPLLVEPGEAAGTAILCAHVLALMDWDTGLPLYRHPRWQPPELRIRASDDDNRPWAVVLHEQPVATFDDIGKAGAYLAFMRGASVEPRVFR
;
A
#
# COMPACT_ATOMS: atom_id res chain seq x y z
N MET A 1 18.49 4.81 -23.75
CA MET A 1 17.04 4.61 -24.00
C MET A 1 16.63 3.40 -23.19
N ARG A 2 15.61 3.48 -22.33
CA ARG A 2 15.14 2.28 -21.60
C ARG A 2 14.45 1.36 -22.61
N ASP A 3 14.83 0.10 -22.65
CA ASP A 3 14.13 -0.90 -23.44
C ASP A 3 12.84 -1.28 -22.71
N ILE A 4 11.70 -1.05 -23.37
CA ILE A 4 10.37 -1.24 -22.79
C ILE A 4 9.59 -2.16 -23.72
N THR A 5 9.16 -3.29 -23.18
CA THR A 5 8.33 -4.27 -23.89
C THR A 5 6.98 -4.43 -23.19
N LEU A 6 6.04 -5.08 -23.87
CA LEU A 6 4.69 -5.33 -23.38
C LEU A 6 4.54 -6.80 -23.01
N ASN A 7 3.92 -7.06 -21.86
CA ASN A 7 3.40 -8.37 -21.50
C ASN A 7 1.87 -8.27 -21.41
N PRO A 8 1.14 -8.53 -22.52
CA PRO A 8 -0.31 -8.39 -22.55
C PRO A 8 -1.05 -9.39 -21.66
N GLU A 9 -0.50 -10.60 -21.48
CA GLU A 9 -1.10 -11.65 -20.66
C GLU A 9 -1.21 -11.23 -19.20
N GLN A 10 -0.14 -10.65 -18.65
CA GLN A 10 -0.12 -10.14 -17.28
C GLN A 10 -0.54 -8.67 -17.18
N ARG A 11 -0.79 -8.01 -18.32
CA ARG A 11 -1.14 -6.58 -18.42
C ARG A 11 -0.05 -5.65 -17.87
N LEU A 12 1.21 -5.92 -18.19
CA LEU A 12 2.39 -5.21 -17.67
C LEU A 12 3.24 -4.58 -18.78
N TYR A 13 3.76 -3.39 -18.51
CA TYR A 13 4.97 -2.86 -19.14
C TYR A 13 6.18 -3.52 -18.48
N VAL A 14 7.08 -4.09 -19.26
CA VAL A 14 8.35 -4.67 -18.79
C VAL A 14 9.47 -3.71 -19.17
N ILE A 15 10.15 -3.18 -18.17
CA ILE A 15 11.12 -2.09 -18.31
C ILE A 15 12.49 -2.65 -17.94
N ALA A 16 13.38 -2.79 -18.93
CA ALA A 16 14.74 -3.22 -18.68
C ALA A 16 15.55 -2.10 -18.02
N THR A 17 16.30 -2.45 -16.98
CA THR A 17 17.26 -1.60 -16.29
C THR A 17 18.64 -2.24 -16.31
N GLU A 18 19.68 -1.45 -16.06
CA GLU A 18 21.04 -1.95 -15.90
C GLU A 18 21.10 -2.85 -14.64
N GLY A 19 20.94 -4.16 -14.81
CA GLY A 19 20.94 -5.14 -13.72
C GLY A 19 19.59 -5.77 -13.37
N GLY A 20 18.52 -5.52 -14.13
CA GLY A 20 17.23 -6.16 -13.85
C GLY A 20 16.07 -5.73 -14.74
N VAL A 21 14.87 -6.15 -14.36
CA VAL A 21 13.62 -5.75 -14.99
C VAL A 21 12.66 -5.23 -13.93
N THR A 22 11.96 -4.14 -14.24
CA THR A 22 10.85 -3.63 -13.44
C THR A 22 9.57 -3.77 -14.24
N CYS A 23 8.46 -4.10 -13.57
CA CYS A 23 7.16 -4.20 -14.20
C CYS A 23 6.23 -3.07 -13.73
N PHE A 24 5.37 -2.58 -14.62
CA PHE A 24 4.36 -1.58 -14.28
C PHE A 24 3.03 -1.90 -14.97
N GLY A 25 1.92 -1.84 -14.23
CA GLY A 25 0.61 -2.24 -14.74
C GLY A 25 0.02 -1.26 -15.76
N PHE A 26 -0.63 -1.80 -16.80
CA PHE A 26 -1.37 -1.00 -17.79
C PHE A 26 -2.46 -0.15 -17.13
N ASP A 27 -3.21 -0.75 -16.20
CA ASP A 27 -4.28 -0.06 -15.48
C ASP A 27 -3.72 1.04 -14.57
N ASN A 28 -2.60 0.78 -13.90
CA ASN A 28 -1.93 1.80 -13.08
C ASN A 28 -1.51 2.99 -13.94
N ALA A 29 -0.80 2.77 -15.05
CA ALA A 29 -0.37 3.84 -15.95
C ALA A 29 -1.55 4.71 -16.42
N ARG A 30 -2.62 4.04 -16.88
CA ARG A 30 -3.85 4.71 -17.32
C ARG A 30 -4.48 5.53 -16.19
N ASP A 31 -4.67 4.94 -15.01
CA ASP A 31 -5.44 5.58 -13.94
C ASP A 31 -4.66 6.74 -13.31
N HIS A 32 -3.33 6.63 -13.21
CA HIS A 32 -2.47 7.75 -12.82
C HIS A 32 -2.50 8.88 -13.85
N ALA A 33 -2.36 8.56 -15.14
CA ALA A 33 -2.43 9.55 -16.23
C ALA A 33 -3.78 10.28 -16.24
N ARG A 34 -4.89 9.54 -16.12
CA ARG A 34 -6.24 10.11 -16.03
C ARG A 34 -6.38 11.05 -14.83
N GLN A 35 -5.96 10.62 -13.63
CA GLN A 35 -6.03 11.45 -12.43
C GLN A 35 -5.23 12.74 -12.58
N ILE A 36 -4.03 12.66 -13.16
CA ILE A 36 -3.17 13.83 -13.39
C ILE A 36 -3.80 14.77 -14.42
N ALA A 37 -4.25 14.25 -15.56
CA ALA A 37 -4.92 15.01 -16.61
C ALA A 37 -6.12 15.80 -16.06
N GLN A 38 -6.95 15.15 -15.22
CA GLN A 38 -8.09 15.79 -14.57
C GLN A 38 -7.68 16.88 -13.58
N ARG A 39 -6.68 16.63 -12.74
CA ARG A 39 -6.25 17.60 -11.71
C ARG A 39 -5.51 18.81 -12.29
N LEU A 40 -4.83 18.62 -13.41
CA LEU A 40 -4.12 19.69 -14.12
C LEU A 40 -4.95 20.37 -15.21
N ASP A 41 -6.19 19.92 -15.46
CA ASP A 41 -7.02 20.36 -16.57
C ASP A 41 -6.30 20.27 -17.93
N ARG A 42 -5.69 19.11 -18.18
CA ARG A 42 -4.87 18.81 -19.37
C ARG A 42 -5.50 17.68 -20.20
N PRO A 43 -6.50 17.98 -21.06
CA PRO A 43 -7.20 16.96 -21.83
C PRO A 43 -6.31 16.24 -22.85
N ASP A 44 -5.21 16.85 -23.27
CA ASP A 44 -4.18 16.24 -24.13
C ASP A 44 -3.45 15.07 -23.46
N LEU A 45 -3.42 15.02 -22.12
CA LEU A 45 -2.84 13.93 -21.34
C LEU A 45 -3.87 12.83 -21.03
N MET A 46 -5.14 13.00 -21.40
CA MET A 46 -6.19 12.04 -21.08
C MET A 46 -5.97 10.73 -21.85
N PRO A 47 -5.93 9.57 -21.17
CA PRO A 47 -5.84 8.28 -21.86
C PRO A 47 -7.08 8.00 -22.71
N THR A 48 -6.86 7.50 -23.92
CA THR A 48 -7.88 7.04 -24.87
C THR A 48 -7.88 5.51 -24.97
N ALA A 49 -8.77 4.95 -25.80
CA ALA A 49 -8.78 3.51 -26.07
C ALA A 49 -7.49 3.03 -26.74
N ASP A 50 -6.87 3.84 -27.60
CA ASP A 50 -5.65 3.50 -28.34
C ASP A 50 -4.40 3.43 -27.44
N ASP A 51 -4.46 4.06 -26.26
CA ASP A 51 -3.40 3.99 -25.25
C ASP A 51 -3.43 2.67 -24.46
N ALA A 52 -4.52 1.90 -24.55
CA ALA A 52 -4.68 0.70 -23.74
C ALA A 52 -3.67 -0.38 -24.17
N ALA A 53 -2.91 -0.89 -23.20
CA ALA A 53 -1.92 -1.95 -23.43
C ALA A 53 -0.91 -1.63 -24.55
N SER A 54 -0.58 -0.34 -24.74
CA SER A 54 0.33 0.12 -25.78
C SER A 54 1.51 0.93 -25.22
N LEU A 55 2.61 0.98 -25.97
CA LEU A 55 3.77 1.80 -25.61
C LEU A 55 3.41 3.29 -25.56
N THR A 56 2.53 3.76 -26.46
CA THR A 56 2.00 5.13 -26.44
C THR A 56 1.27 5.43 -25.13
N GLY A 57 0.53 4.47 -24.58
CA GLY A 57 -0.08 4.62 -23.26
C GLY A 57 0.95 4.81 -22.13
N TYR A 58 2.08 4.10 -22.21
CA TYR A 58 3.16 4.30 -21.24
C TYR A 58 3.85 5.65 -21.40
N GLU A 59 4.10 6.09 -22.64
CA GLU A 59 4.65 7.41 -22.96
C GLU A 59 3.74 8.53 -22.44
N LYS A 60 2.42 8.38 -22.61
CA LYS A 60 1.43 9.32 -22.09
C LYS A 60 1.42 9.36 -20.56
N TYR A 61 1.59 8.21 -19.90
CA TYR A 61 1.80 8.18 -18.45
C TYR A 61 3.07 8.93 -18.04
N LEU A 62 4.20 8.71 -18.72
CA LEU A 62 5.44 9.44 -18.43
C LEU A 62 5.30 10.95 -18.66
N ALA A 63 4.62 11.37 -19.73
CA ALA A 63 4.31 12.77 -19.99
C ALA A 63 3.43 13.38 -18.89
N SER A 64 2.46 12.61 -18.39
CA SER A 64 1.60 13.01 -17.27
C SER A 64 2.42 13.21 -15.99
N VAL A 65 3.29 12.26 -15.65
CA VAL A 65 4.16 12.36 -14.46
C VAL A 65 5.07 13.59 -14.53
N ARG A 66 5.62 13.89 -15.71
CA ARG A 66 6.43 15.08 -15.94
C ARG A 66 5.61 16.36 -15.74
N ALA A 67 4.44 16.46 -16.38
CA ALA A 67 3.54 17.60 -16.25
C ALA A 67 3.12 17.84 -14.80
N TRP A 68 2.88 16.77 -14.02
CA TRP A 68 2.62 16.88 -12.58
C TRP A 68 3.80 17.49 -11.84
N GLY A 69 5.01 16.96 -12.05
CA GLY A 69 6.21 17.43 -11.35
C GLY A 69 6.58 18.88 -11.66
N GLU A 70 6.27 19.36 -12.87
CA GLU A 70 6.50 20.74 -13.32
C GLU A 70 5.37 21.70 -12.89
N SER A 71 4.25 21.18 -12.39
CA SER A 71 3.13 21.99 -11.92
C SER A 71 3.32 22.50 -10.49
N ALA A 72 2.53 23.51 -10.10
CA ALA A 72 2.42 23.94 -8.70
C ALA A 72 2.00 22.81 -7.73
N GLN A 73 1.40 21.72 -8.24
CA GLN A 73 0.99 20.58 -7.42
C GLN A 73 2.12 19.57 -7.20
N GLY A 74 3.21 19.64 -7.97
CA GLY A 74 4.38 18.77 -7.84
C GLY A 74 5.05 18.80 -6.46
N HIS A 75 4.81 19.86 -5.68
CA HIS A 75 5.31 19.99 -4.31
C HIS A 75 4.43 19.35 -3.23
N ARG A 76 3.24 18.85 -3.58
CA ARG A 76 2.30 18.21 -2.64
C ARG A 76 2.50 16.70 -2.61
N THR A 77 1.98 16.04 -1.57
CA THR A 77 1.90 14.58 -1.54
C THR A 77 0.95 14.10 -2.64
N TYR A 78 1.41 13.18 -3.47
CA TYR A 78 0.61 12.50 -4.47
C TYR A 78 0.07 11.21 -3.86
N PHE A 79 -1.24 10.98 -4.00
CA PHE A 79 -1.90 9.76 -3.56
C PHE A 79 -2.42 8.98 -4.76
N ASP A 80 -2.34 7.65 -4.69
CA ASP A 80 -2.78 6.76 -5.76
C ASP A 80 -4.23 7.01 -6.15
N PRO A 81 -4.58 6.83 -7.44
CA PRO A 81 -5.96 6.73 -7.87
C PRO A 81 -6.75 5.78 -6.98
N GLY A 82 -7.93 6.20 -6.52
CA GLY A 82 -8.79 5.39 -5.64
C GLY A 82 -8.53 5.55 -4.13
N THR A 83 -7.52 6.32 -3.71
CA THR A 83 -7.31 6.65 -2.29
C THR A 83 -8.51 7.41 -1.70
N ASP A 84 -9.06 6.96 -0.55
CA ASP A 84 -10.13 7.70 0.17
C ASP A 84 -9.62 9.11 0.56
N PRO A 85 -10.31 10.21 0.18
CA PRO A 85 -9.91 11.57 0.56
C PRO A 85 -9.80 11.81 2.08
N ARG A 86 -10.52 11.06 2.91
CA ARG A 86 -10.36 11.08 4.38
C ARG A 86 -9.02 10.49 4.78
N LEU A 87 -8.66 9.34 4.23
CA LEU A 87 -7.36 8.72 4.46
C LEU A 87 -6.22 9.64 4.02
N ALA A 88 -6.31 10.24 2.83
CA ALA A 88 -5.28 11.16 2.33
C ALA A 88 -5.01 12.32 3.31
N ARG A 89 -6.08 12.89 3.90
CA ARG A 89 -5.97 13.94 4.93
C ARG A 89 -5.35 13.44 6.24
N VAL A 90 -5.70 12.23 6.66
CA VAL A 90 -5.13 11.60 7.86
C VAL A 90 -3.64 11.33 7.65
N LEU A 91 -3.25 10.71 6.53
CA LEU A 91 -1.85 10.45 6.19
C LEU A 91 -1.03 11.74 6.15
N GLU A 92 -1.54 12.80 5.54
CA GLU A 92 -0.85 14.10 5.50
C GLU A 92 -0.73 14.76 6.88
N THR A 93 -1.66 14.48 7.79
CA THR A 93 -1.58 14.93 9.19
C THR A 93 -0.53 14.13 9.93
N CYS A 94 -0.55 12.79 9.85
CA CYS A 94 0.47 11.93 10.44
C CYS A 94 1.88 12.28 9.93
N ARG A 95 2.01 12.59 8.65
CA ARG A 95 3.28 13.01 8.02
C ARG A 95 3.85 14.30 8.63
N ARG A 96 2.98 15.27 8.92
CA ARG A 96 3.40 16.56 9.51
C ARG A 96 3.73 16.41 10.99
N ASP A 97 3.00 15.56 11.68
CA ASP A 97 3.12 15.39 13.12
C ASP A 97 4.22 14.37 13.51
N GLY A 98 4.74 13.60 12.56
CA GLY A 98 5.78 12.59 12.80
C GLY A 98 5.30 11.41 13.65
N ARG A 99 3.98 11.18 13.72
CA ARG A 99 3.40 10.12 14.56
C ARG A 99 3.76 8.76 14.01
N LYS A 100 4.04 7.82 14.92
CA LYS A 100 4.13 6.40 14.58
C LYS A 100 2.71 5.86 14.38
N VAL A 101 2.50 5.17 13.28
CA VAL A 101 1.21 4.63 12.87
C VAL A 101 1.33 3.16 12.54
N ARG A 102 0.19 2.49 12.57
CA ARG A 102 0.01 1.15 12.05
C ARG A 102 -1.00 1.16 10.90
N LEU A 103 -0.66 0.49 9.81
CA LEU A 103 -1.55 0.24 8.69
C LEU A 103 -2.19 -1.15 8.81
N VAL A 104 -3.42 -1.26 8.32
CA VAL A 104 -4.03 -2.53 7.94
C VAL A 104 -4.33 -2.44 6.45
N LEU A 105 -3.67 -3.27 5.65
CA LEU A 105 -3.84 -3.30 4.20
C LEU A 105 -4.80 -4.42 3.78
N GLY A 106 -5.43 -4.24 2.64
CA GLY A 106 -6.34 -5.24 2.09
C GLY A 106 -7.13 -4.78 0.88
N ASP A 107 -8.13 -5.58 0.54
CA ASP A 107 -9.05 -5.25 -0.53
C ASP A 107 -10.13 -4.29 -0.02
N THR A 108 -10.08 -3.03 -0.43
CA THR A 108 -11.08 -2.01 -0.07
C THR A 108 -12.47 -2.29 -0.65
N ARG A 109 -12.58 -3.14 -1.69
CA ARG A 109 -13.88 -3.57 -2.22
C ARG A 109 -14.57 -4.55 -1.28
N THR A 110 -13.87 -5.51 -0.71
CA THR A 110 -14.47 -6.52 0.18
C THR A 110 -14.36 -6.16 1.66
N GLY A 111 -13.38 -5.32 2.02
CA GLY A 111 -12.99 -5.06 3.41
C GLY A 111 -12.07 -6.13 3.99
N ALA A 112 -11.63 -7.11 3.21
CA ALA A 112 -10.81 -8.22 3.67
C ALA A 112 -9.34 -7.78 3.83
N SER A 113 -8.78 -7.98 5.03
CA SER A 113 -7.36 -7.76 5.32
C SER A 113 -6.48 -8.81 4.63
N TRP A 114 -5.29 -8.41 4.20
CA TRP A 114 -4.27 -9.33 3.68
C TRP A 114 -3.42 -9.97 4.79
N LEU A 115 -3.62 -9.57 6.05
CA LEU A 115 -2.88 -10.06 7.21
C LEU A 115 -1.35 -9.81 7.12
N ASP A 116 -0.96 -8.69 6.52
CA ASP A 116 0.44 -8.29 6.41
C ASP A 116 1.07 -7.97 7.78
N GLU A 117 2.28 -8.48 8.00
CA GLU A 117 3.08 -8.27 9.22
C GLU A 117 4.35 -7.46 9.00
N PHE A 118 4.73 -7.27 7.73
CA PHE A 118 5.89 -6.49 7.32
C PHE A 118 5.41 -5.16 6.71
N ASP A 119 6.23 -4.12 6.81
CA ASP A 119 5.96 -2.82 6.17
C ASP A 119 4.60 -2.18 6.53
N VAL A 120 4.10 -2.48 7.74
CA VAL A 120 2.80 -1.99 8.24
C VAL A 120 2.90 -1.12 9.50
N VAL A 121 4.11 -0.89 10.05
CA VAL A 121 4.33 -0.02 11.21
C VAL A 121 5.47 0.95 10.94
N GLY A 122 5.26 2.25 11.17
CA GLY A 122 6.30 3.26 10.95
C GLY A 122 5.76 4.68 11.06
N THR A 123 6.56 5.67 10.64
CA THR A 123 6.13 7.06 10.49
C THR A 123 5.80 7.37 9.04
N VAL A 124 4.90 8.31 8.79
CA VAL A 124 4.55 8.68 7.41
C VAL A 124 5.60 9.66 6.89
N GLY A 125 6.39 9.22 5.91
CA GLY A 125 7.34 10.02 5.15
C GLY A 125 6.81 10.40 3.77
N ARG A 126 7.71 10.90 2.91
CA ARG A 126 7.36 11.24 1.53
C ARG A 126 8.55 11.07 0.59
N SER A 127 8.29 10.51 -0.59
CA SER A 127 9.32 10.31 -1.61
C SER A 127 9.77 11.63 -2.26
N THR A 128 10.93 11.59 -2.89
CA THR A 128 11.56 12.75 -3.54
C THR A 128 11.26 12.85 -5.04
N GLY A 129 10.68 11.80 -5.64
CA GLY A 129 10.35 11.73 -7.07
C GLY A 129 9.34 12.79 -7.54
N LEU A 130 9.06 12.76 -8.85
CA LEU A 130 8.12 13.69 -9.49
C LEU A 130 6.69 13.54 -8.94
N LEU A 131 6.26 12.31 -8.70
CA LEU A 131 5.11 12.04 -7.87
C LEU A 131 5.59 11.75 -6.44
N LYS A 132 5.32 12.68 -5.52
CA LYS A 132 5.78 12.60 -4.13
C LYS A 132 4.85 11.70 -3.31
N MET A 133 5.08 10.40 -3.40
CA MET A 133 4.29 9.36 -2.73
C MET A 133 4.47 9.38 -1.22
N PRO A 134 3.44 9.08 -0.43
CA PRO A 134 3.61 8.80 0.99
C PRO A 134 4.39 7.50 1.17
N LEU A 135 5.33 7.52 2.12
CA LEU A 135 6.15 6.37 2.49
C LEU A 135 5.85 5.96 3.93
N LEU A 136 5.96 4.69 4.25
CA LEU A 136 6.05 4.22 5.62
C LEU A 136 7.52 4.00 5.97
N VAL A 137 8.03 4.80 6.89
CA VAL A 137 9.45 4.82 7.28
C VAL A 137 9.58 4.18 8.65
N GLU A 138 10.36 3.11 8.73
CA GLU A 138 10.63 2.46 10.01
C GLU A 138 11.47 3.36 10.93
N PRO A 139 11.33 3.24 12.27
CA PRO A 139 12.14 4.01 13.20
C PRO A 139 13.63 3.78 12.98
N GLY A 140 14.39 4.87 12.80
CA GLY A 140 15.84 4.84 12.58
C GLY A 140 16.25 4.74 11.10
N GLU A 141 15.30 4.50 10.20
CA GLU A 141 15.58 4.43 8.76
C GLU A 141 15.46 5.80 8.08
N ALA A 142 16.29 6.01 7.05
CA ALA A 142 16.25 7.22 6.22
C ALA A 142 15.29 7.10 5.03
N ALA A 143 14.80 5.90 4.74
CA ALA A 143 13.91 5.58 3.64
C ALA A 143 12.83 4.59 4.08
N GLY A 144 11.81 4.40 3.26
CA GLY A 144 10.67 3.55 3.57
C GLY A 144 9.97 3.04 2.32
N THR A 145 9.02 2.13 2.53
CA THR A 145 8.20 1.55 1.46
C THR A 145 7.06 2.49 1.08
N ALA A 146 6.64 2.46 -0.19
CA ALA A 146 5.48 3.25 -0.61
C ALA A 146 4.20 2.68 -0.01
N ILE A 147 3.38 3.54 0.59
CA ILE A 147 2.10 3.12 1.15
C ILE A 147 1.12 2.86 0.01
N LEU A 148 0.54 1.65 -0.05
CA LEU A 148 -0.54 1.29 -0.98
C LEU A 148 -1.84 1.98 -0.56
N CYS A 149 -1.96 3.28 -0.86
CA CYS A 149 -2.98 4.16 -0.26
C CYS A 149 -4.41 3.74 -0.63
N ALA A 150 -4.62 3.24 -1.85
CA ALA A 150 -5.91 2.72 -2.31
C ALA A 150 -6.34 1.40 -1.61
N HIS A 151 -5.44 0.80 -0.82
CA HIS A 151 -5.62 -0.49 -0.15
C HIS A 151 -5.57 -0.40 1.38
N VAL A 152 -5.50 0.80 1.96
CA VAL A 152 -5.56 0.95 3.42
C VAL A 152 -6.99 0.76 3.90
N LEU A 153 -7.18 -0.25 4.75
CA LEU A 153 -8.44 -0.57 5.42
C LEU A 153 -8.56 0.11 6.78
N ALA A 154 -7.45 0.26 7.51
CA ALA A 154 -7.40 1.01 8.75
C ALA A 154 -6.03 1.64 8.95
N LEU A 155 -6.02 2.75 9.69
CA LEU A 155 -4.82 3.39 10.19
C LEU A 155 -5.01 3.66 11.68
N MET A 156 -4.13 3.10 12.50
CA MET A 156 -4.14 3.27 13.94
C MET A 156 -2.98 4.16 14.38
N ASP A 157 -3.21 4.98 15.39
CA ASP A 157 -2.15 5.61 16.15
C ASP A 157 -1.41 4.53 16.94
N TRP A 158 -0.08 4.43 16.77
CA TRP A 158 0.68 3.32 17.34
C TRP A 158 0.66 3.35 18.87
N ASP A 159 0.87 4.52 19.46
CA ASP A 159 1.08 4.67 20.90
C ASP A 159 -0.22 4.49 21.69
N THR A 160 -1.32 5.01 21.17
CA THR A 160 -2.63 4.94 21.84
C THR A 160 -3.46 3.73 21.42
N GLY A 161 -3.16 3.12 20.27
CA GLY A 161 -3.98 2.08 19.66
C GLY A 161 -5.33 2.56 19.12
N LEU A 162 -5.57 3.88 19.11
CA LEU A 162 -6.83 4.45 18.65
C LEU A 162 -6.89 4.52 17.12
N PRO A 163 -8.06 4.25 16.50
CA PRO A 163 -8.22 4.38 15.05
C PRO A 163 -8.20 5.85 14.63
N LEU A 164 -7.29 6.19 13.73
CA LEU A 164 -7.23 7.49 13.05
C LEU A 164 -8.02 7.46 11.73
N TYR A 165 -8.12 6.28 11.10
CA TYR A 165 -8.95 6.05 9.93
C TYR A 165 -9.47 4.61 9.91
N ARG A 166 -10.71 4.45 9.42
CA ARG A 166 -11.35 3.16 9.18
C ARG A 166 -12.11 3.20 7.86
N HIS A 167 -11.76 2.31 6.94
CA HIS A 167 -12.53 2.12 5.72
C HIS A 167 -13.91 1.54 6.07
N PRO A 168 -15.02 2.03 5.48
CA PRO A 168 -16.38 1.63 5.89
C PRO A 168 -16.67 0.13 5.80
N ARG A 169 -16.01 -0.58 4.89
CA ARG A 169 -16.18 -2.03 4.70
C ARG A 169 -15.28 -2.89 5.59
N TRP A 170 -14.29 -2.29 6.25
CA TRP A 170 -13.35 -3.09 7.04
C TRP A 170 -13.95 -3.55 8.36
N GLN A 171 -13.84 -4.85 8.61
CA GLN A 171 -14.06 -5.46 9.92
C GLN A 171 -12.77 -6.19 10.32
N PRO A 172 -12.40 -6.20 11.62
CA PRO A 172 -11.32 -7.04 12.09
C PRO A 172 -11.55 -8.50 11.67
N PRO A 173 -10.53 -9.21 11.18
CA PRO A 173 -10.67 -10.60 10.75
C PRO A 173 -11.10 -11.49 11.92
N GLU A 174 -11.95 -12.48 11.64
CA GLU A 174 -12.43 -13.48 12.60
C GLU A 174 -11.38 -14.56 12.84
N LEU A 175 -10.29 -14.19 13.49
CA LEU A 175 -9.20 -15.08 13.83
C LEU A 175 -9.45 -15.82 15.16
N ARG A 176 -9.00 -17.07 15.23
CA ARG A 176 -9.06 -17.92 16.44
C ARG A 176 -7.75 -18.67 16.62
N ILE A 177 -7.43 -19.03 17.86
CA ILE A 177 -6.33 -19.96 18.17
C ILE A 177 -6.90 -21.37 18.32
N ARG A 178 -6.24 -22.35 17.72
CA ARG A 178 -6.55 -23.78 17.78
C ARG A 178 -5.29 -24.58 18.07
N ALA A 179 -5.48 -25.81 18.55
CA ALA A 179 -4.40 -26.79 18.54
C ALA A 179 -4.02 -27.14 17.09
N SER A 180 -2.73 -27.33 16.83
CA SER A 180 -2.17 -27.83 15.58
C SER A 180 -1.73 -29.28 15.74
N ASP A 181 -1.57 -29.98 14.62
CA ASP A 181 -1.00 -31.34 14.57
C ASP A 181 0.55 -31.34 14.57
N ASP A 182 1.20 -30.17 14.56
CA ASP A 182 2.67 -30.01 14.69
C ASP A 182 3.07 -29.83 16.16
N ASP A 183 3.67 -30.86 16.77
CA ASP A 183 4.15 -30.82 18.16
C ASP A 183 5.17 -29.70 18.43
N ASN A 184 5.94 -29.28 17.42
CA ASN A 184 6.89 -28.16 17.58
C ASN A 184 6.19 -26.80 17.53
N ARG A 185 5.00 -26.73 16.91
CA ARG A 185 4.20 -25.51 16.76
C ARG A 185 2.73 -25.80 17.06
N PRO A 186 2.39 -26.14 18.32
CA PRO A 186 1.08 -26.69 18.66
C PRO A 186 -0.04 -25.65 18.62
N TRP A 187 0.26 -24.36 18.37
CA TRP A 187 -0.74 -23.29 18.34
C TRP A 187 -0.93 -22.71 16.94
N ALA A 188 -2.05 -23.01 16.30
CA ALA A 188 -2.42 -22.45 15.01
C ALA A 188 -3.36 -21.23 15.18
N VAL A 189 -3.07 -20.14 14.48
CA VAL A 189 -4.04 -19.06 14.25
C VAL A 189 -4.76 -19.36 12.95
N VAL A 190 -6.10 -19.42 13.00
CA VAL A 190 -6.95 -19.81 11.86
C VAL A 190 -7.87 -18.67 11.43
N LEU A 191 -8.09 -18.56 10.12
CA LEU A 191 -9.11 -17.73 9.48
C LEU A 191 -10.11 -18.66 8.76
N HIS A 192 -11.37 -18.65 9.17
CA HIS A 192 -12.41 -19.55 8.62
C HIS A 192 -11.96 -21.02 8.55
N GLU A 193 -11.39 -21.52 9.65
CA GLU A 193 -10.84 -22.88 9.81
C GLU A 193 -9.57 -23.19 8.99
N GLN A 194 -9.04 -22.25 8.20
CA GLN A 194 -7.76 -22.39 7.52
C GLN A 194 -6.61 -21.81 8.37
N PRO A 195 -5.55 -22.57 8.68
CA PRO A 195 -4.36 -22.04 9.35
C PRO A 195 -3.71 -20.93 8.52
N VAL A 196 -3.45 -19.78 9.15
CA VAL A 196 -2.70 -18.66 8.55
C VAL A 196 -1.31 -18.48 9.15
N ALA A 197 -1.10 -18.96 10.38
CA ALA A 197 0.19 -19.00 11.06
C ALA A 197 0.19 -20.07 12.16
N THR A 198 1.37 -20.62 12.50
CA THR A 198 1.56 -21.56 13.61
C THR A 198 2.71 -21.14 14.50
N PHE A 199 2.59 -21.40 15.81
CA PHE A 199 3.51 -20.94 16.84
C PHE A 199 3.82 -22.05 17.84
N ASP A 200 5.04 -22.01 18.37
CA ASP A 200 5.53 -22.83 19.48
C ASP A 200 4.93 -22.39 20.83
N ASP A 201 4.62 -21.10 20.97
CA ASP A 201 4.08 -20.49 22.17
C ASP A 201 2.68 -19.87 21.97
N ILE A 202 1.78 -20.09 22.94
CA ILE A 202 0.41 -19.58 22.89
C ILE A 202 0.36 -18.05 23.04
N GLY A 203 1.31 -17.46 23.76
CA GLY A 203 1.45 -16.01 23.91
C GLY A 203 1.80 -15.35 22.58
N LYS A 204 2.74 -15.92 21.82
CA LYS A 204 3.06 -15.48 20.45
C LYS A 204 1.85 -15.58 19.52
N ALA A 205 1.11 -16.68 19.56
CA ALA A 205 -0.13 -16.82 18.79
C ALA A 205 -1.18 -15.75 19.17
N GLY A 206 -1.31 -15.46 20.47
CA GLY A 206 -2.17 -14.38 20.97
C GLY A 206 -1.74 -12.99 20.50
N ALA A 207 -0.45 -12.70 20.54
CA ALA A 207 0.13 -11.45 20.07
C ALA A 207 -0.08 -11.27 18.56
N TYR A 208 0.15 -12.31 17.76
CA TYR A 208 -0.15 -12.33 16.33
C TYR A 208 -1.63 -12.08 16.05
N LEU A 209 -2.53 -12.79 16.75
CA LEU A 209 -3.98 -12.63 16.59
C LEU A 209 -4.42 -11.19 16.91
N ALA A 210 -3.95 -10.63 18.03
CA ALA A 210 -4.26 -9.26 18.42
C ALA A 210 -3.72 -8.27 17.38
N PHE A 211 -2.48 -8.48 16.92
CA PHE A 211 -1.88 -7.71 15.85
C PHE A 211 -2.76 -7.74 14.60
N MET A 212 -3.08 -8.90 14.05
CA MET A 212 -3.88 -9.02 12.82
C MET A 212 -5.29 -8.45 12.93
N ARG A 213 -5.83 -8.31 14.15
CA ARG A 213 -7.11 -7.63 14.43
C ARG A 213 -7.00 -6.11 14.58
N GLY A 214 -5.80 -5.56 14.42
CA GLY A 214 -5.53 -4.13 14.39
C GLY A 214 -4.96 -3.54 15.69
N ALA A 215 -4.64 -4.35 16.71
CA ALA A 215 -4.08 -3.84 17.95
C ALA A 215 -2.60 -3.43 17.80
N SER A 216 -2.13 -2.40 18.49
CA SER A 216 -0.71 -2.03 18.49
C SER A 216 0.12 -3.03 19.31
N VAL A 217 0.69 -4.03 18.64
CA VAL A 217 1.57 -5.04 19.23
C VAL A 217 2.89 -5.03 18.46
N GLU A 218 4.02 -4.95 19.15
CA GLU A 218 5.35 -4.96 18.51
C GLU A 218 5.55 -6.27 17.73
N PRO A 219 5.71 -6.26 16.39
CA PRO A 219 5.75 -7.49 15.59
C PRO A 219 6.82 -8.48 16.03
N ARG A 220 7.95 -7.99 16.56
CA ARG A 220 9.04 -8.83 17.06
C ARG A 220 8.63 -9.76 18.22
N VAL A 221 7.50 -9.49 18.89
CA VAL A 221 6.99 -10.31 20.00
C VAL A 221 6.50 -11.68 19.53
N PHE A 222 5.94 -11.78 18.32
CA PHE A 222 5.38 -13.03 17.80
C PHE A 222 6.21 -13.65 16.67
N ARG A 223 7.38 -13.08 16.37
CA ARG A 223 8.35 -13.67 15.43
C ARG A 223 9.19 -14.77 16.08
#